data_AF-A0A961Z7W2-F1
#
_entry.id   AF-A0A961Z7W2-F1
#
_cell.length_a   1.000
_cell.length_b   1.000
_cell.length_c   1.000
_cell.angle_alpha   90.00
_cell.angle_beta   90.00
_cell.angle_gamma   90.00
#
_symmetry.space_group_name_H-M   'P 1'
#
loop_
_entity.id
_entity.type
_entity.pdbx_description
1 polymer ?
#
loop_
_entity_poly.entity_id
_entity_poly.type
_entity_poly.pdbx_seq_one_letter_code
_entity_poly.pdbx_strand_id
1 'polypeptide(L)'
;MTIEAPQSFVVREECQKIAWQNGYRRAMGEARGWSRYGSTTAKGTIWLAAGGREGPWFLALDHLGIVEDLNLSKAEMPGPGLVRYAFPNLTALYAVMPRGYQLGVTLPDG
;
A
#
# COMPACT_ATOMS: atom_id res chain seq x y z
N MET A 1 -2.01 -3.55 -16.27
CA MET A 1 -0.85 -3.58 -15.35
C MET A 1 -0.83 -4.94 -14.66
N THR A 2 0.33 -5.58 -14.54
CA THR A 2 0.47 -6.94 -13.98
C THR A 2 1.33 -6.87 -12.72
N ILE A 3 0.98 -7.64 -11.70
CA ILE A 3 1.73 -7.78 -10.44
C ILE A 3 2.37 -9.16 -10.35
N GLU A 4 3.45 -9.25 -9.58
CA GLU A 4 4.08 -10.51 -9.24
C GLU A 4 3.21 -11.29 -8.25
N ALA A 5 2.82 -12.51 -8.60
CA ALA A 5 1.99 -13.37 -7.78
C ALA A 5 2.44 -14.85 -7.93
N PRO A 6 3.01 -15.47 -6.88
CA PRO A 6 3.34 -14.89 -5.57
C PRO A 6 4.46 -13.85 -5.65
N GLN A 7 4.61 -13.02 -4.62
CA GLN A 7 5.73 -12.06 -4.56
C GLN A 7 7.08 -12.78 -4.39
N SER A 8 8.09 -12.36 -5.17
CA SER A 8 9.47 -12.76 -4.92
C SER A 8 9.93 -12.28 -3.54
N PHE A 9 11.00 -12.91 -3.03
CA PHE A 9 11.63 -12.49 -1.79
C PHE A 9 11.93 -10.99 -1.75
N VAL A 10 12.49 -10.44 -2.84
CA VAL A 10 12.85 -9.02 -2.91
C VAL A 10 11.61 -8.12 -2.84
N VAL A 11 10.57 -8.41 -3.62
CA VAL A 11 9.32 -7.62 -3.60
C VAL A 11 8.67 -7.67 -2.22
N ARG A 12 8.63 -8.84 -1.59
CA ARG A 12 8.05 -9.02 -0.25
C ARG A 12 8.83 -8.24 0.82
N GLU A 13 10.16 -8.31 0.80
CA GLU A 13 11.02 -7.57 1.73
C GLU A 13 10.85 -6.06 1.59
N GLU A 14 10.81 -5.54 0.36
CA GLU A 14 10.59 -4.11 0.14
C GLU A 14 9.18 -3.67 0.58
N CYS A 15 8.15 -4.47 0.31
CA CYS A 15 6.79 -4.21 0.83
C CYS A 15 6.79 -4.11 2.36
N GLN A 16 7.47 -5.04 3.04
CA GLN A 16 7.57 -5.03 4.49
C GLN A 16 8.33 -3.80 5.01
N LYS A 17 9.45 -3.43 4.39
CA LYS A 17 10.21 -2.22 4.75
C LYS A 17 9.33 -0.98 4.63
N ILE A 18 8.62 -0.82 3.51
CA ILE A 18 7.71 0.31 3.28
C ILE A 18 6.67 0.38 4.38
N ALA A 19 5.99 -0.73 4.68
CA ALA A 19 4.95 -0.78 5.70
C ALA A 19 5.51 -0.44 7.09
N TRP A 20 6.61 -1.06 7.50
CA TRP A 20 7.15 -0.95 8.86
C TRP A 20 7.76 0.41 9.16
N GLN A 21 8.45 1.00 8.17
CA GLN A 21 9.01 2.35 8.28
C GLN A 21 7.93 3.43 8.31
N ASN A 22 6.70 3.11 7.88
CA ASN A 22 5.57 4.03 7.87
C ASN A 22 4.44 3.63 8.85
N GLY A 23 4.78 2.89 9.91
CA GLY A 23 3.86 2.65 11.03
C GLY A 23 2.83 1.52 10.86
N TYR A 24 2.85 0.80 9.75
CA TYR A 24 2.02 -0.38 9.50
C TYR A 24 2.78 -1.67 9.87
N ARG A 25 2.99 -1.87 11.18
CA ARG A 25 3.88 -2.93 11.71
C ARG A 25 3.21 -4.29 11.94
N ARG A 26 1.99 -4.50 11.44
CA ARG A 26 1.26 -5.78 11.55
C ARG A 26 1.15 -6.43 10.18
N ALA A 27 1.93 -7.48 9.93
CA ALA A 27 1.79 -8.29 8.72
C ALA A 27 0.52 -9.17 8.81
N MET A 28 -0.27 -9.21 7.74
CA MET A 28 -1.58 -9.90 7.72
C MET A 28 -1.69 -10.93 6.59
N GLY A 29 -0.57 -11.30 5.97
CA GLY A 29 -0.49 -12.27 4.87
C GLY A 29 -0.48 -11.64 3.48
N GLU A 30 -0.44 -12.51 2.47
CA GLU A 30 -0.48 -12.14 1.05
C GLU A 30 -1.75 -12.69 0.41
N ALA A 31 -2.39 -11.93 -0.49
CA ALA A 31 -3.48 -12.42 -1.32
C ALA A 31 -3.29 -11.99 -2.77
N ARG A 32 -3.15 -12.97 -3.68
CA ARG A 32 -3.01 -12.74 -5.14
C ARG A 32 -1.90 -11.73 -5.47
N GLY A 33 -0.71 -11.85 -4.87
CA GLY A 33 0.41 -10.93 -5.11
C GLY A 33 0.36 -9.61 -4.33
N TRP A 34 -0.61 -9.43 -3.42
CA TRP A 34 -0.70 -8.26 -2.55
C TRP A 34 -0.39 -8.60 -1.10
N SER A 35 0.66 -8.01 -0.55
CA SER A 35 1.02 -8.13 0.87
C SER A 35 0.22 -7.13 1.71
N ARG A 36 -0.50 -7.62 2.72
CA ARG A 36 -1.38 -6.82 3.58
C ARG A 36 -0.69 -6.43 4.88
N TYR A 37 -0.81 -5.15 5.25
CA TYR A 37 -0.30 -4.62 6.51
C TYR A 37 -1.32 -3.73 7.22
N GLY A 38 -1.34 -3.83 8.54
CA GLY A 38 -2.15 -2.97 9.42
C GLY A 38 -1.30 -2.23 10.45
N SER A 39 -1.94 -1.30 11.16
CA SER A 39 -1.37 -0.60 12.30
C SER A 39 -2.19 -0.88 13.57
N THR A 40 -1.63 -0.58 14.74
CA THR A 40 -2.39 -0.46 15.99
C THR A 40 -2.88 0.97 16.21
N THR A 41 -2.32 1.93 15.48
CA THR A 41 -2.57 3.37 15.67
C THR A 41 -3.33 3.95 14.48
N ALA A 42 -2.86 3.70 13.26
CA ALA A 42 -3.57 4.11 12.05
C ALA A 42 -4.76 3.18 11.76
N LYS A 43 -5.88 3.77 11.36
CA LYS A 43 -7.07 3.10 10.84
C LYS A 43 -6.85 2.64 9.40
N GLY A 44 -7.61 1.61 9.01
CA GLY A 44 -7.47 0.95 7.71
C GLY A 44 -6.27 0.00 7.60
N THR A 45 -6.21 -0.72 6.49
CA THR A 45 -5.07 -1.54 6.08
C THR A 45 -4.55 -1.10 4.73
N ILE A 46 -3.23 -1.27 4.55
CA ILE A 46 -2.59 -1.05 3.26
C ILE A 46 -2.28 -2.39 2.61
N TRP A 47 -2.29 -2.39 1.29
CA TRP A 47 -1.86 -3.52 0.48
C TRP A 47 -0.76 -3.06 -0.46
N LEU A 48 0.34 -3.81 -0.50
CA LEU A 48 1.50 -3.49 -1.31
C LEU A 48 1.80 -4.60 -2.31
N ALA A 49 2.10 -4.22 -3.55
CA ALA A 49 2.48 -5.14 -4.62
C ALA A 49 3.47 -4.47 -5.57
N ALA A 50 4.10 -5.25 -6.45
CA ALA A 50 4.94 -4.74 -7.51
C ALA A 50 4.80 -5.58 -8.78
N GLY A 51 5.14 -5.00 -9.94
CA GLY A 51 5.29 -5.73 -11.20
C GLY A 51 6.60 -6.54 -11.28
N GLY A 52 7.52 -6.30 -10.35
CA GLY A 52 8.81 -6.96 -10.23
C GLY A 52 9.75 -6.16 -9.34
N ARG A 53 11.02 -6.56 -9.26
CA ARG A 53 12.03 -5.95 -8.37
C ARG A 53 12.22 -4.45 -8.58
N GLU A 54 12.09 -3.96 -9.80
CA GLU A 54 12.29 -2.53 -10.12
C GLU A 54 10.98 -1.74 -10.15
N GLY A 55 9.84 -2.42 -9.95
CA GLY A 55 8.51 -1.86 -10.08
C GLY A 55 7.85 -2.20 -11.43
N PRO A 56 6.76 -1.49 -11.81
CA PRO A 56 6.10 -0.46 -11.01
C PRO A 56 5.59 -0.99 -9.67
N TRP A 57 5.45 -0.09 -8.69
CA TRP A 57 5.00 -0.40 -7.34
C TRP A 57 3.55 0.03 -7.15
N PHE A 58 2.82 -0.70 -6.32
CA PHE A 58 1.39 -0.51 -6.15
C PHE A 58 1.01 -0.42 -4.67
N LEU A 59 0.06 0.47 -4.39
CA LEU A 59 -0.57 0.64 -3.08
C LEU A 59 -2.07 0.51 -3.26
N ALA A 60 -2.72 -0.31 -2.45
CA ALA A 60 -4.17 -0.28 -2.29
C ALA A 60 -4.55 0.15 -0.88
N LEU A 61 -5.60 0.98 -0.80
CA LEU A 61 -6.13 1.51 0.46
C LEU A 61 -7.59 1.10 0.62
N ASP A 62 -8.00 0.81 1.85
CA ASP A 62 -9.37 0.41 2.20
C ASP A 62 -10.13 1.46 3.04
N HIS A 63 -9.50 2.60 3.33
CA HIS A 63 -10.10 3.68 4.13
C HIS A 63 -10.51 4.87 3.25
N LEU A 64 -11.82 5.15 3.15
CA LEU A 64 -12.37 6.16 2.24
C LEU A 64 -11.80 7.56 2.49
N GLY A 65 -11.79 8.03 3.74
CA GLY A 65 -11.28 9.38 4.05
C GLY A 65 -9.80 9.60 3.68
N ILE A 66 -8.96 8.55 3.73
CA ILE A 66 -7.56 8.65 3.27
C ILE A 66 -7.52 8.79 1.75
N VAL A 67 -8.36 8.01 1.05
CA VAL A 67 -8.45 8.02 -0.42
C VAL A 67 -8.88 9.38 -0.95
N GLU A 68 -9.87 10.01 -0.31
CA GLU A 68 -10.39 11.32 -0.68
C GLU A 68 -9.35 12.43 -0.44
N ASP A 69 -8.65 12.42 0.69
CA ASP A 69 -7.66 13.44 1.02
C ASP A 69 -6.38 13.33 0.17
N LEU A 70 -5.89 12.11 -0.09
CA LEU A 70 -4.69 11.92 -0.91
C LEU A 70 -4.86 12.47 -2.33
N ASN A 71 -6.08 12.43 -2.89
CA ASN A 71 -6.43 12.98 -4.20
C ASN A 71 -5.44 12.61 -5.34
N LEU A 72 -4.93 11.37 -5.30
CA LEU A 72 -4.00 10.85 -6.30
C LEU A 72 -4.75 10.18 -7.47
N SER A 73 -4.11 10.14 -8.63
CA SER A 73 -4.61 9.39 -9.79
C SER A 73 -4.69 7.90 -9.50
N LYS A 74 -5.90 7.35 -9.58
CA LYS A 74 -6.18 5.92 -9.33
C LYS A 74 -5.70 5.09 -10.52
N ALA A 75 -5.15 3.91 -10.22
CA ALA A 75 -4.76 2.92 -11.23
C ALA A 75 -5.95 1.98 -11.53
N GLU A 76 -6.30 1.87 -12.81
CA GLU A 76 -7.28 0.89 -13.28
C GLU A 76 -6.64 -0.49 -13.41
N MET A 77 -6.69 -1.26 -12.33
CA MET A 77 -6.22 -2.63 -12.28
C MET A 77 -6.97 -3.45 -11.23
N PRO A 78 -7.09 -4.77 -11.35
CA PRO A 78 -7.68 -5.60 -10.31
C PRO A 78 -6.81 -5.57 -9.04
N GLY A 79 -7.45 -5.63 -7.87
CA GLY A 79 -6.75 -5.62 -6.58
C GLY A 79 -7.69 -5.50 -5.38
N PRO A 80 -7.16 -5.57 -4.16
CA PRO A 80 -7.89 -5.36 -2.93
C PRO A 80 -8.17 -3.86 -2.68
N GLY A 81 -8.85 -3.57 -1.58
CA GLY A 81 -9.14 -2.20 -1.15
C GLY A 81 -10.19 -1.50 -2.02
N LEU A 82 -10.44 -0.23 -1.70
CA LEU A 82 -11.36 0.64 -2.44
C LEU A 82 -10.72 1.14 -3.74
N VAL A 83 -9.43 1.49 -3.66
CA VAL A 83 -8.67 2.06 -4.78
C VAL A 83 -7.25 1.51 -4.80
N ARG A 84 -6.65 1.54 -5.99
CA ARG A 84 -5.26 1.18 -6.23
C ARG A 84 -4.55 2.38 -6.81
N TYR A 85 -3.27 2.52 -6.49
CA TYR A 85 -2.38 3.54 -7.03
C TYR A 85 -1.15 2.85 -7.62
N ALA A 86 -0.59 3.43 -8.67
CA ALA A 86 0.63 2.96 -9.31
C ALA A 86 1.73 4.01 -9.17
N PHE A 87 2.92 3.57 -8.77
CA PHE A 87 4.10 4.39 -8.59
C PHE A 87 5.23 3.84 -9.46
N PRO A 88 6.00 4.69 -10.13
CA PRO A 88 7.05 4.24 -11.04
C PRO A 88 8.22 3.57 -10.30
N ASN A 89 8.46 3.92 -9.03
CA ASN A 89 9.57 3.41 -8.23
C ASN A 89 9.24 3.51 -6.72
N LEU A 90 10.11 2.93 -5.89
CA LEU A 90 9.99 2.96 -4.43
C LEU A 90 9.99 4.38 -3.87
N THR A 91 10.83 5.28 -4.39
CA THR A 91 10.91 6.67 -3.90
C THR A 91 9.56 7.37 -3.99
N ALA A 92 8.85 7.23 -5.12
CA ALA A 92 7.53 7.81 -5.32
C ALA A 92 6.48 7.20 -4.38
N LEU A 93 6.55 5.89 -4.12
CA LEU A 93 5.68 5.23 -3.14
C LEU A 93 5.98 5.70 -1.71
N TYR A 94 7.25 5.74 -1.30
CA TYR A 94 7.66 6.23 0.02
C TYR A 94 7.22 7.68 0.26
N ALA A 95 7.21 8.53 -0.76
CA ALA A 95 6.81 9.93 -0.62
C ALA A 95 5.36 10.12 -0.16
N VAL A 96 4.45 9.19 -0.49
CA VAL A 96 3.02 9.30 -0.12
C VAL A 96 2.68 8.63 1.23
N MET A 97 3.52 7.70 1.67
CA MET A 97 3.24 6.88 2.86
C MET A 97 3.08 7.69 4.16
N PRO A 98 3.93 8.70 4.47
CA PRO A 98 3.76 9.50 5.68
C PRO A 98 2.41 10.20 5.76
N ARG A 99 1.93 10.77 4.64
CA ARG A 99 0.63 11.43 4.59
C ARG A 99 -0.50 10.43 4.79
N GLY A 100 -0.45 9.28 4.11
CA GLY A 100 -1.43 8.21 4.28
C GLY A 100 -1.51 7.72 5.73
N TYR A 101 -0.36 7.51 6.39
CA TYR A 101 -0.32 7.14 7.80
C TYR A 101 -0.87 8.23 8.71
N GLN A 102 -0.46 9.49 8.53
CA GLN A 102 -0.97 10.63 9.30
C GLN A 102 -2.50 10.67 9.25
N LEU A 103 -3.08 10.57 8.05
CA LEU A 103 -4.52 10.55 7.85
C LEU A 103 -5.19 9.38 8.56
N GLY A 104 -4.62 8.17 8.45
CA GLY A 104 -5.13 7.00 9.16
C GLY A 104 -5.09 7.15 10.69
N VAL A 105 -4.19 7.95 11.25
CA VAL A 105 -4.17 8.26 12.69
C VAL A 105 -5.23 9.30 13.06
N THR A 106 -5.51 10.27 12.19
CA THR A 106 -6.35 11.43 12.52
C THR A 106 -7.82 11.28 12.14
N LEU A 107 -8.12 10.53 11.08
CA LEU A 107 -9.48 10.39 10.58
C LEU A 107 -10.22 9.31 11.39
N PRO A 108 -11.55 9.49 11.60
CA PRO A 108 -12.38 8.44 12.19
C PRO A 108 -12.41 7.22 11.27
N ASP A 109 -12.79 6.07 11.81
CA ASP A 109 -13.12 4.90 10.99
C ASP A 109 -14.24 5.32 10.02
N GLY A 110 -13.91 5.41 8.73
CA GLY A 110 -14.81 5.87 7.68
C GLY A 110 -16.03 4.98 7.48
#